data_AF-A0A176S5B5-F1
#
_entry.id   AF-A0A176S5B5-F1
#
_cell.length_a   1.000
_cell.length_b   1.000
_cell.length_c   1.000
_cell.angle_alpha   90.00
_cell.angle_beta   90.00
_cell.angle_gamma   90.00
#
_symmetry.space_group_name_H-M   'P 1'
#
loop_
_entity.id
_entity.type
_entity.pdbx_description
1 polymer ?
#
loop_
_entity_poly.entity_id
_entity_poly.type
_entity_poly.pdbx_seq_one_letter_code
_entity_poly.pdbx_strand_id
1 'polypeptide(L)' 'MEKPKATMFVWAEIPEQYKAMGSLDFSKKLLAEAKVAVSPGIGFGNYGDSHVRFALIENPHRTHQ' A
#
# COMPACT_ATOMS: atom_id res chain seq x y z
N MET A 1 4.35 9.36 9.34
CA MET A 1 4.04 7.93 9.53
C MET A 1 5.08 7.32 10.46
N GLU A 2 4.65 6.60 11.50
CA GLU A 2 5.56 5.88 12.41
C GLU A 2 6.05 4.58 11.73
N LYS A 3 7.32 4.21 11.91
CA LYS A 3 7.85 2.96 11.34
C LYS A 3 7.25 1.75 12.06
N PRO A 4 6.97 0.63 11.35
CA PRO A 4 6.47 -0.57 12.01
C PRO A 4 7.49 -1.09 13.03
N LYS A 5 7.03 -1.37 14.24
CA LYS A 5 7.87 -1.89 15.34
C LYS A 5 8.21 -3.37 15.17
N ALA A 6 7.45 -4.08 14.35
CA ALA A 6 7.61 -5.50 14.03
C ALA A 6 6.91 -5.83 12.70
N THR A 7 6.99 -7.09 12.27
CA THR A 7 6.46 -7.64 11.00
C THR A 7 7.21 -7.21 9.74
N MET A 8 6.87 -7.82 8.61
CA MET A 8 7.44 -7.53 7.29
C MET A 8 6.58 -6.56 6.47
N PHE A 9 5.67 -5.82 7.11
CA PHE A 9 4.65 -5.06 6.40
C PHE A 9 4.60 -3.60 6.85
N VAL A 10 4.34 -2.72 5.89
CA VAL A 10 4.03 -1.31 6.13
C VAL A 10 2.58 -1.07 5.73
N TRP A 11 1.76 -0.65 6.70
CA TRP A 11 0.36 -0.24 6.48
C TRP A 11 0.30 1.25 6.18
N ALA A 12 0.35 1.61 4.91
CA ALA A 12 0.35 3.00 4.48
C ALA A 12 -1.10 3.51 4.29
N GLU A 13 -1.44 4.60 4.97
CA GLU A 13 -2.67 5.33 4.70
C GLU A 13 -2.62 5.92 3.29
N ILE A 14 -3.73 5.84 2.57
CA ILE A 14 -3.85 6.42 1.23
C ILE A 14 -3.80 7.96 1.35
N PRO A 15 -2.96 8.66 0.56
CA PRO A 15 -2.89 10.11 0.58
C PRO A 15 -4.25 10.76 0.35
N GLU A 16 -4.51 11.90 0.99
CA GLU A 16 -5.83 12.55 1.00
C GLU A 16 -6.40 12.76 -0.41
N GLN A 17 -5.58 13.19 -1.38
CA GLN A 17 -6.00 13.39 -2.77
C GLN A 17 -6.46 12.11 -3.50
N TYR A 18 -6.16 10.93 -2.97
CA TYR A 18 -6.56 9.63 -3.51
C TYR A 18 -7.51 8.86 -2.60
N LYS A 19 -7.82 9.38 -1.40
CA LYS A 19 -8.57 8.66 -0.37
C LYS A 19 -9.97 8.26 -0.82
N ALA A 20 -10.62 9.12 -1.62
CA ALA A 20 -11.93 8.85 -2.22
C ALA A 20 -11.94 7.69 -3.24
N MET A 21 -10.76 7.27 -3.74
CA MET A 21 -10.62 6.16 -4.68
C MET A 21 -10.76 4.79 -3.99
N GLY A 22 -10.57 4.73 -2.67
CA GLY A 22 -10.49 3.48 -1.93
C GLY A 22 -9.24 2.65 -2.25
N SER A 23 -8.99 1.63 -1.45
CA SER A 23 -7.75 0.85 -1.51
C SER A 23 -7.61 0.00 -2.77
N LEU A 24 -8.71 -0.50 -3.32
CA LEU A 24 -8.69 -1.37 -4.49
C LEU A 24 -8.24 -0.63 -5.74
N ASP A 25 -8.89 0.49 -6.05
CA ASP A 25 -8.58 1.24 -7.26
C ASP A 25 -7.26 2.01 -7.13
N PHE A 26 -6.91 2.46 -5.93
CA PHE A 26 -5.58 3.01 -5.67
C PHE A 26 -4.47 1.97 -5.90
N SER A 27 -4.68 0.70 -5.49
CA SER A 27 -3.72 -0.38 -5.74
C SER A 27 -3.56 -0.67 -7.24
N LYS A 28 -4.65 -0.64 -8.02
CA LYS A 28 -4.58 -0.77 -9.49
C LYS A 28 -3.83 0.39 -10.13
N LYS A 29 -4.04 1.62 -9.65
CA LYS A 29 -3.33 2.81 -10.12
C LYS A 29 -1.83 2.69 -9.90
N LEU A 30 -1.39 2.28 -8.70
CA LEU A 30 0.02 2.03 -8.39
C LEU A 30 0.63 0.97 -9.33
N LEU A 31 -0.08 -0.11 -9.59
CA LEU A 31 0.38 -1.14 -10.52
C LEU A 31 0.51 -0.60 -11.94
N ALA A 32 -0.46 0.17 -12.42
CA ALA A 32 -0.50 0.68 -13.78
C ALA A 32 0.54 1.78 -14.02
N GLU A 33 0.66 2.75 -13.11
CA GLU A 33 1.45 3.96 -13.30
C GLU A 33 2.83 3.87 -12.66
N ALA A 34 2.91 3.36 -11.42
CA ALA A 34 4.17 3.25 -10.68
C ALA A 34 4.86 1.89 -10.88
N LYS A 35 4.20 0.91 -11.51
CA LYS A 35 4.71 -0.47 -11.67
C LYS A 35 4.97 -1.18 -10.33
N VAL A 36 4.25 -0.77 -9.28
CA VAL A 36 4.37 -1.35 -7.94
C VAL A 36 3.09 -2.09 -7.57
N ALA A 37 3.19 -3.37 -7.28
CA ALA A 37 2.09 -4.17 -6.74
C ALA A 37 2.01 -4.02 -5.22
N VAL A 38 0.82 -3.71 -4.70
CA VAL A 38 0.53 -3.62 -3.26
C VAL A 38 -0.73 -4.42 -2.92
N SER A 39 -0.91 -4.79 -1.65
CA SER A 39 -2.17 -5.41 -1.22
C SER A 39 -3.21 -4.31 -0.87
N PRO A 40 -4.41 -4.32 -1.48
CA PRO A 40 -5.47 -3.39 -1.11
C PRO A 40 -6.00 -3.71 0.29
N GLY A 41 -6.16 -2.70 1.14
CA GLY A 41 -6.55 -2.85 2.53
C GLY A 41 -7.96 -3.43 2.72
N ILE A 42 -8.89 -3.19 1.78
CA ILE A 42 -10.25 -3.78 1.82
C ILE A 42 -10.23 -5.31 1.83
N GLY A 43 -9.17 -5.94 1.29
CA GLY A 43 -8.97 -7.40 1.35
C GLY A 43 -8.77 -7.94 2.77
N PHE A 44 -8.52 -7.05 3.75
CA PHE A 44 -8.38 -7.38 5.18
C PHE A 44 -9.59 -6.93 6.01
N GLY A 45 -10.68 -6.49 5.36
CA GLY A 45 -11.91 -6.00 5.97
C GLY A 45 -12.18 -4.53 5.66
N ASN A 46 -13.45 -4.11 5.82
CA ASN A 46 -13.93 -2.78 5.43
C ASN A 46 -13.18 -1.62 6.10
N TYR A 47 -12.73 -1.81 7.34
CA TYR A 47 -11.94 -0.80 8.08
C TYR A 47 -10.54 -0.58 7.50
N GLY A 48 -10.07 -1.48 6.63
CA GLY A 48 -8.78 -1.36 5.95
C GLY A 48 -8.84 -0.55 4.64
N ASP A 49 -10.02 -0.16 4.14
CA ASP A 49 -10.15 0.40 2.79
C ASP A 49 -9.48 1.78 2.60
N SER A 50 -9.12 2.45 3.70
CA SER A 50 -8.32 3.69 3.68
C SER A 50 -6.81 3.45 3.60
N HIS A 51 -6.36 2.19 3.55
CA HIS A 51 -4.95 1.82 3.60
C HIS A 51 -4.56 0.83 2.47
N VAL A 52 -3.27 0.80 2.17
CA VAL A 52 -2.63 -0.25 1.40
C VAL A 52 -1.49 -0.87 2.20
N ARG A 53 -1.17 -2.14 1.92
CA ARG A 53 -0.09 -2.85 2.60
C ARG A 53 1.06 -3.13 1.63
N PHE A 54 2.25 -2.68 2.01
CA PHE A 54 3.51 -3.05 1.38
C PHE A 54 4.14 -4.20 2.14
N ALA A 55 4.73 -5.15 1.42
CA ALA A 55 5.54 -6.22 2.00
C ALA A 55 7.02 -5.93 1.72
N LEU A 56 7.84 -5.94 2.77
CA LEU A 56 9.29 -5.73 2.71
C LEU A 56 9.98 -7.06 2.35
N ILE A 57 9.65 -7.58 1.17
CA ILE A 57 10.12 -8.88 0.66
C ILE A 57 11.08 -8.74 -0.52
N GLU A 58 11.36 -7.50 -0.92
CA GLU A 58 12.26 -7.15 -2.01
C GLU A 58 13.59 -6.63 -1.49
N ASN A 59 14.62 -6.70 -2.34
CA ASN A 59 15.93 -6.15 -1.99
C ASN A 59 15.94 -4.60 -2.07
N PRO A 60 16.88 -3.92 -1.40
CA PRO A 60 16.93 -2.46 -1.37
C PRO A 60 17.04 -1.80 -2.74
N HIS A 61 17.72 -2.45 -3.71
CA HIS A 61 17.82 -1.93 -5.06
C HIS A 61 16.46 -1.88 -5.75
N ARG A 62 15.62 -2.91 -5.59
CA ARG A 62 14.25 -2.94 -6.12
C ARG A 62 13.31 -1.99 -5.39
N THR A 63 13.50 -1.78 -4.08
CA THR A 63 12.67 -0.85 -3.29
C THR A 63 12.92 0.61 -3.64
N HIS A 64 14.07 0.96 -4.23
CA HIS A 64 14.48 2.34 -4.54
C HIS A 64 14.33 2.73 -6.03
N GLN A 65 13.75 1.88 -6.89
CA GLN A 65 13.45 2.20 -8.29
C GLN A 65 12.22 3.10 -8.40
#